data_AF-A0A2D4HT32-F1
#
_entry.id   AF-A0A2D4HT32-F1
#
_cell.length_a   1.000
_cell.length_b   1.000
_cell.length_c   1.000
_cell.angle_alpha   90.00
_cell.angle_beta   90.00
_cell.angle_gamma   90.00
#
_symmetry.space_group_name_H-M   'P 1'
#
loop_
_entity.id
_entity.type
_entity.pdbx_description
1 polymer ?
#
loop_
_entity_poly.entity_id
_entity_poly.type
_entity_poly.pdbx_seq_one_letter_code
_entity_poly.pdbx_strand_id
1 'polypeptide(L)'
;ISGQVLKDCADQLAGVFTRIFNRSLSQSIFFEGFHHCSTAKEVPYQQLNDYRPVALTPIIMKCFEKLVCRHIISGLPCTFDKHQFVYRKNRSAEDAIAITLHTALTHLEQQEGYVRMLFVDFSSAFNTIFPHRLVSKLLDLG
;
A
#
# COMPACT_ATOMS: atom_id res chain seq x y z
N ILE A 1 -16.70 -18.06 7.14
CA ILE A 1 -17.86 -17.14 7.10
C ILE A 1 -17.85 -16.44 5.75
N SER A 2 -18.95 -16.46 5.00
CA SER A 2 -18.99 -15.78 3.69
C SER A 2 -19.00 -14.26 3.88
N GLY A 3 -18.48 -13.52 2.89
CA GLY A 3 -18.52 -12.06 2.92
C GLY A 3 -19.94 -11.50 2.97
N GLN A 4 -20.90 -12.22 2.38
CA GLN A 4 -22.31 -11.84 2.41
C GLN A 4 -22.88 -11.89 3.83
N VAL A 5 -22.62 -12.97 4.58
CA VAL A 5 -23.09 -13.08 5.98
C VAL A 5 -22.48 -11.98 6.86
N LEU A 6 -21.20 -11.66 6.66
CA LEU A 6 -20.57 -10.54 7.38
C LEU A 6 -21.20 -9.19 7.06
N LYS A 7 -21.67 -9.01 5.82
CA LYS A 7 -22.34 -7.79 5.36
C LYS A 7 -23.76 -7.68 5.91
N ASP A 8 -24.51 -8.77 5.89
CA ASP A 8 -25.90 -8.83 6.37
C ASP A 8 -25.98 -8.65 7.89
N CYS A 9 -24.97 -9.14 8.61
CA CYS A 9 -24.86 -8.97 10.06
C CYS A 9 -23.93 -7.81 10.48
N ALA A 10 -23.66 -6.85 9.59
CA ALA A 10 -22.65 -5.82 9.83
C ALA A 10 -22.97 -4.97 11.07
N ASP A 11 -24.22 -4.58 11.27
CA ASP A 11 -24.63 -3.71 12.39
C ASP A 11 -24.45 -4.41 13.75
N GLN A 12 -24.78 -5.72 13.81
CA GLN A 12 -24.64 -6.54 15.00
C GLN A 12 -23.16 -6.82 15.31
N LEU A 13 -22.35 -7.04 14.27
CA LEU A 13 -20.94 -7.40 14.40
C LEU A 13 -20.02 -6.20 14.57
N ALA A 14 -20.43 -5.00 14.15
CA ALA A 14 -19.60 -3.79 14.19
C ALA A 14 -19.05 -3.53 15.59
N GLY A 15 -19.91 -3.47 16.61
CA GLY A 15 -19.48 -3.21 17.99
C GLY A 15 -18.54 -4.29 18.55
N VAL A 16 -18.72 -5.55 18.14
CA VAL A 16 -17.85 -6.66 18.54
C VAL A 16 -16.48 -6.50 17.90
N PHE A 17 -16.42 -6.30 16.58
CA PHE A 17 -15.16 -6.13 15.86
C PHE A 17 -14.43 -4.86 16.27
N THR A 18 -15.12 -3.76 16.58
CA THR A 18 -14.49 -2.54 17.12
C THR A 18 -13.76 -2.82 18.43
N ARG A 19 -14.39 -3.54 19.37
CA ARG A 19 -13.73 -3.91 20.65
C ARG A 19 -12.53 -4.83 20.43
N ILE A 20 -12.68 -5.81 19.54
CA ILE A 20 -11.63 -6.75 19.15
C ILE A 20 -10.43 -6.01 18.55
N PHE A 21 -10.66 -5.15 17.55
CA PHE A 21 -9.61 -4.38 16.88
C PHE A 21 -8.89 -3.42 17.82
N ASN A 22 -9.63 -2.67 18.64
CA ASN A 22 -9.02 -1.74 19.60
C ASN A 22 -8.18 -2.48 20.65
N ARG A 23 -8.67 -3.64 21.13
CA ARG A 23 -7.90 -4.47 22.06
C ARG A 23 -6.61 -4.99 21.41
N SER A 24 -6.68 -5.47 20.18
CA SER A 24 -5.50 -5.91 19.42
C SER A 24 -4.47 -4.79 19.28
N LEU A 25 -4.89 -3.57 18.92
CA LEU A 25 -4.02 -2.41 18.82
C LEU A 25 -3.41 -2.02 20.17
N SER A 26 -4.19 -2.01 21.25
CA SER A 26 -3.68 -1.64 22.59
C SER A 26 -2.72 -2.65 23.20
N GLN A 27 -2.88 -3.93 22.87
CA GLN A 27 -2.08 -5.02 23.43
C GLN A 27 -0.93 -5.41 22.52
N SER A 28 -0.89 -4.92 21.28
CA SER A 28 0.02 -5.36 20.22
C SER A 28 -0.05 -6.87 19.97
N ILE A 29 -1.24 -7.48 20.16
CA ILE A 29 -1.49 -8.92 19.97
C ILE A 29 -2.49 -9.10 18.85
N PHE A 30 -2.15 -9.94 17.88
CA PHE A 30 -3.06 -10.40 16.84
C PHE A 30 -3.79 -11.67 17.28
N PHE A 31 -5.05 -11.81 16.87
CA PHE A 31 -5.88 -12.95 17.23
C PHE A 31 -5.45 -14.19 16.43
N GLU A 32 -5.16 -15.29 17.12
CA GLU A 32 -4.54 -16.49 16.53
C GLU A 32 -5.30 -17.07 15.31
N GLY A 33 -6.64 -17.03 15.34
CA GLY A 33 -7.50 -17.53 14.27
C GLY A 33 -7.47 -16.73 12.96
N PHE A 34 -6.76 -15.60 12.91
CA PHE A 34 -6.68 -14.73 11.75
C PHE A 34 -5.31 -14.77 11.05
N HIS A 35 -4.35 -15.54 11.56
CA HIS A 35 -3.04 -15.74 10.92
C HIS A 35 -3.09 -16.66 9.70
N HIS A 36 -4.19 -17.38 9.47
CA HIS A 36 -4.28 -18.31 8.35
C HIS A 36 -4.49 -17.54 7.05
N CYS A 37 -3.38 -17.16 6.44
CA CYS A 37 -3.33 -16.56 5.12
C CYS A 37 -3.03 -17.65 4.11
N SER A 38 -3.99 -17.97 3.24
CA SER A 38 -3.75 -18.90 2.13
C SER A 38 -3.01 -18.16 1.02
N THR A 39 -1.99 -18.76 0.42
CA THR A 39 -1.34 -18.21 -0.77
C THR A 39 -2.21 -18.49 -2.00
N ALA A 40 -2.62 -17.43 -2.72
CA ALA A 40 -3.35 -17.58 -3.97
C ALA A 40 -2.40 -17.72 -5.17
N LYS A 41 -2.71 -18.73 -5.99
CA LYS A 41 -2.31 -19.00 -7.38
C LYS A 41 -0.83 -18.84 -7.73
N GLU A 42 -0.21 -19.96 -8.05
CA GLU A 42 1.02 -20.02 -8.82
C GLU A 42 0.76 -19.49 -10.23
N VAL A 43 1.23 -18.28 -10.53
CA VAL A 43 1.41 -17.84 -11.92
C VAL A 43 2.60 -18.61 -12.47
N PRO A 44 2.58 -19.17 -13.69
CA PRO A 44 3.77 -19.79 -14.27
C PRO A 44 4.89 -18.75 -14.32
N TYR A 45 5.91 -18.93 -13.50
CA TYR A 45 7.08 -18.06 -13.45
C TYR A 45 8.26 -18.76 -14.12
N GLN A 46 9.03 -18.00 -14.89
CA GLN A 46 10.23 -18.55 -15.57
C GLN A 46 11.43 -18.61 -14.61
N GLN A 47 11.44 -17.78 -13.56
CA GLN A 47 12.48 -17.73 -12.54
C GLN A 47 11.88 -17.57 -11.13
N LEU A 48 12.47 -18.20 -10.12
CA LEU A 48 12.01 -18.13 -8.71
C LEU A 48 11.90 -16.68 -8.19
N ASN A 49 12.71 -15.76 -8.72
CA ASN A 49 12.68 -14.33 -8.34
C ASN A 49 11.46 -13.57 -8.87
N ASP A 50 10.73 -14.12 -9.84
CA ASP A 50 9.49 -13.54 -10.38
C ASP A 50 8.27 -13.96 -9.56
N TYR A 51 8.45 -14.87 -8.60
CA TYR A 51 7.38 -15.29 -7.71
C TYR A 51 6.92 -14.09 -6.85
N ARG A 52 5.62 -13.80 -6.93
CA ARG A 52 4.93 -12.76 -6.17
C ARG A 52 3.72 -13.41 -5.48
N PRO A 53 3.90 -14.06 -4.32
CA PRO A 53 2.79 -14.72 -3.64
C PRO A 53 1.76 -13.68 -3.21
N VAL A 54 0.51 -13.87 -3.61
CA VAL A 54 -0.59 -13.04 -3.12
C VAL A 54 -1.19 -13.71 -1.90
N ALA A 55 -1.00 -13.08 -0.75
CA ALA A 55 -1.51 -13.53 0.52
C ALA A 55 -3.03 -13.24 0.60
N LEU A 56 -3.88 -14.27 0.67
CA LEU A 56 -5.31 -14.11 0.91
C LEU A 56 -5.60 -13.95 2.40
N THR A 57 -5.73 -12.70 2.83
CA THR A 57 -6.13 -12.39 4.20
C THR A 57 -7.64 -12.60 4.40
N PRO A 58 -8.08 -13.10 5.58
CA PRO A 58 -9.50 -13.22 5.91
C PRO A 58 -10.23 -11.88 5.75
N ILE A 59 -11.50 -11.89 5.33
CA ILE A 59 -12.28 -10.67 5.07
C ILE A 59 -12.27 -9.70 6.26
N ILE A 60 -12.36 -10.24 7.48
CA ILE A 60 -12.31 -9.47 8.72
C ILE A 60 -10.95 -8.76 8.88
N MET A 61 -9.84 -9.42 8.54
CA MET A 61 -8.52 -8.78 8.57
C MET A 61 -8.35 -7.76 7.46
N LYS A 62 -8.93 -7.96 6.27
CA LYS A 62 -8.96 -6.90 5.25
C LYS A 62 -9.68 -5.64 5.74
N CYS A 63 -10.74 -5.80 6.53
CA CYS A 63 -11.39 -4.66 7.18
C CYS A 63 -10.46 -3.98 8.19
N PHE A 64 -9.75 -4.75 9.02
CA PHE A 64 -8.78 -4.23 9.98
C PHE A 64 -7.61 -3.49 9.30
N GLU A 65 -6.96 -4.13 8.33
CA GLU A 65 -5.90 -3.56 7.50
C GLU A 65 -6.34 -2.25 6.85
N LYS A 66 -7.57 -2.20 6.31
CA LYS A 66 -8.12 -0.98 5.71
C LYS A 66 -8.30 0.14 6.72
N LEU A 67 -8.69 -0.16 7.96
CA LEU A 67 -8.81 0.85 9.03
C LEU A 67 -7.45 1.38 9.44
N VAL A 68 -6.48 0.49 9.69
CA VAL A 68 -5.11 0.86 10.05
C VAL A 68 -4.44 1.66 8.92
N CYS A 69 -4.58 1.22 7.67
CA CYS A 69 -4.04 1.91 6.50
C CYS A 69 -4.62 3.32 6.36
N ARG A 70 -5.94 3.50 6.56
CA ARG A 70 -6.55 4.84 6.58
C ARG A 70 -5.98 5.73 7.67
N HIS A 71 -5.77 5.19 8.87
CA HIS A 71 -5.15 5.92 9.97
C HIS A 71 -3.72 6.35 9.63
N ILE A 72 -2.88 5.43 9.15
CA ILE A 72 -1.51 5.74 8.71
C ILE A 72 -1.51 6.82 7.63
N ILE A 73 -2.34 6.66 6.59
CA ILE A 73 -2.44 7.63 5.49
C ILE A 73 -2.87 9.01 6.00
N SER A 74 -3.75 9.07 7.01
CA SER A 74 -4.18 10.36 7.58
C SER A 74 -3.08 11.07 8.38
N GLY A 75 -2.10 10.33 8.91
CA GLY A 75 -0.93 10.90 9.60
C GLY A 75 0.21 11.31 8.66
N LEU A 76 0.13 10.98 7.37
CA LEU A 76 1.15 11.35 6.39
C LEU A 76 1.23 12.88 6.21
N PRO A 77 2.43 13.50 6.28
CA PRO A 77 2.57 14.94 6.14
C PRO A 77 2.02 15.48 4.83
N CYS A 78 1.39 16.67 4.87
CA CYS A 78 0.92 17.34 3.65
C CYS A 78 2.07 17.70 2.69
N THR A 79 3.32 17.65 3.15
CA THR A 79 4.55 17.97 2.41
C THR A 79 5.14 16.79 1.63
N PHE A 80 4.42 15.67 1.49
CA PHE A 80 4.83 14.57 0.60
C PHE A 80 5.22 15.05 -0.79
N ASP A 81 6.27 14.44 -1.35
CA ASP A 81 6.85 14.82 -2.65
C ASP A 81 5.76 15.06 -3.70
N LYS A 82 5.80 16.26 -4.29
CA LYS A 82 4.83 16.70 -5.30
C LYS A 82 4.88 15.83 -6.56
N HIS A 83 6.01 15.16 -6.82
CA HIS A 83 6.22 14.25 -7.95
C HIS A 83 6.01 12.78 -7.58
N GLN A 84 5.50 12.47 -6.39
CA GLN A 84 4.99 11.14 -6.08
C GLN A 84 3.55 11.01 -6.57
N PHE A 85 3.34 10.26 -7.65
CA PHE A 85 2.01 10.07 -8.24
C PHE A 85 1.30 8.79 -7.77
N VAL A 86 2.07 7.76 -7.42
CA VAL A 86 1.53 6.45 -7.02
C VAL A 86 1.05 6.50 -5.57
N TYR A 87 -0.06 5.81 -5.29
CA TYR A 87 -0.68 5.67 -3.96
C TYR A 87 -1.13 6.99 -3.31
N ARG A 88 -1.28 8.08 -4.08
CA ARG A 88 -1.85 9.34 -3.61
C ARG A 88 -3.27 9.53 -4.14
N LYS A 89 -4.14 10.09 -3.30
CA LYS A 89 -5.48 10.51 -3.71
C LYS A 89 -5.35 11.66 -4.73
N ASN A 90 -6.20 11.66 -5.75
CA ASN A 90 -6.25 12.68 -6.80
C ASN A 90 -4.93 12.80 -7.60
N ARG A 91 -4.21 11.69 -7.78
CA ARG A 91 -3.06 11.59 -8.68
C ARG A 91 -3.20 10.34 -9.53
N SER A 92 -2.81 10.42 -10.81
CA SER A 92 -2.83 9.28 -11.74
C SER A 92 -1.47 9.07 -12.43
N ALA A 93 -1.36 7.96 -13.15
CA ALA A 93 -0.22 7.73 -14.04
C ALA A 93 -0.19 8.74 -15.20
N GLU A 94 -1.35 9.24 -15.62
CA GLU A 94 -1.48 10.24 -16.68
C GLU A 94 -0.89 11.58 -16.23
N ASP A 95 -1.12 11.98 -14.96
CA ASP A 95 -0.49 13.18 -14.39
C ASP A 95 1.03 13.08 -14.45
N ALA A 96 1.59 11.92 -14.10
CA ALA A 96 3.03 11.69 -14.13
C ALA A 96 3.59 11.83 -15.54
N ILE A 97 2.92 11.23 -16.53
CA ILE A 97 3.30 11.30 -17.94
C ILE A 97 3.19 12.74 -18.44
N ALA A 98 2.08 13.42 -18.16
CA ALA A 98 1.84 14.79 -18.60
C ALA A 98 2.90 15.75 -18.05
N ILE A 99 3.23 15.67 -16.76
CA ILE A 99 4.27 16.49 -16.14
C ILE A 99 5.65 16.19 -16.73
N THR A 100 5.98 14.91 -16.92
CA THR A 100 7.26 14.49 -17.50
C THR A 100 7.41 15.02 -18.93
N LEU A 101 6.38 14.86 -19.76
CA LEU A 101 6.38 15.33 -21.14
C LEU A 101 6.43 16.86 -21.21
N HIS A 102 5.60 17.55 -20.43
CA HIS A 102 5.60 19.01 -20.39
C HIS A 102 6.98 19.56 -19.99
N THR A 103 7.61 18.97 -18.98
CA THR A 103 8.95 19.36 -18.52
C THR A 103 10.00 19.13 -19.61
N ALA A 104 9.95 17.97 -20.27
CA ALA A 104 10.89 17.64 -21.34
C ALA A 104 10.74 18.57 -22.55
N LEU A 105 9.51 18.78 -23.03
CA LEU A 105 9.24 19.64 -24.19
C LEU A 105 9.61 21.10 -23.91
N THR A 106 9.25 21.63 -22.74
CA THR A 106 9.60 23.01 -22.34
C THR A 106 11.12 23.23 -22.33
N HIS A 107 11.91 22.21 -21.96
CA HIS A 107 13.37 22.30 -22.02
C HIS A 107 13.91 22.21 -23.45
N LEU A 108 13.29 21.44 -24.34
CA LEU A 108 13.71 21.30 -25.73
C LEU A 108 13.43 22.55 -26.58
N GLU A 109 12.47 23.38 -26.17
CA GLU A 109 12.17 24.66 -26.84
C GLU A 109 13.24 25.74 -26.60
N GLN A 110 14.16 25.53 -25.64
CA GLN A 110 15.27 26.44 -25.36
C GLN A 110 16.40 26.25 -26.38
N GLN A 111 17.10 27.34 -26.74
CA GLN A 111 18.26 27.24 -27.63
C GLN A 111 19.31 26.29 -27.02
N GLU A 112 19.77 25.32 -27.82
CA GLU A 112 20.69 24.25 -27.42
C GLU A 112 20.17 23.29 -26.32
N GLY A 113 18.85 23.24 -26.11
CA GLY A 113 18.23 22.32 -25.15
C GLY A 113 18.33 20.84 -25.57
N TYR A 114 18.75 19.97 -24.65
CA TYR A 114 18.66 18.52 -24.81
C TYR A 114 18.13 17.88 -23.52
N VAL A 115 17.41 16.77 -23.66
CA VAL A 115 16.82 16.05 -22.52
C VAL A 115 17.33 14.61 -22.50
N ARG A 116 17.65 14.12 -21.31
CA ARG A 116 17.98 12.70 -21.05
C ARG A 116 17.09 12.20 -19.93
N MET A 117 16.48 11.04 -20.12
CA MET A 117 15.65 10.41 -19.10
C MET A 117 16.36 9.16 -18.58
N LEU A 118 16.46 9.04 -17.25
CA LEU A 118 16.95 7.85 -16.57
C LEU A 118 15.76 7.12 -15.95
N PHE A 119 15.54 5.89 -16.39
CA PHE A 119 14.53 5.01 -15.81
C PHE A 119 15.19 4.11 -14.76
N VAL A 120 14.71 4.17 -13.52
CA VAL A 120 15.20 3.39 -12.39
C VAL A 120 14.04 2.59 -11.83
N ASP A 121 14.28 1.31 -11.55
CA ASP A 121 13.31 0.44 -10.89
C ASP A 121 13.98 -0.38 -9.77
N PHE A 122 13.20 -0.74 -8.75
CA PHE A 122 13.66 -1.55 -7.63
C PHE A 122 13.49 -3.04 -7.91
N SER A 123 14.59 -3.80 -7.79
CA SER A 123 14.52 -5.26 -7.82
C SER A 123 13.71 -5.80 -6.63
N SER A 124 12.50 -6.26 -6.90
CA SER A 124 11.60 -6.86 -5.89
C SER A 124 11.34 -5.94 -4.69
N ALA A 125 10.80 -4.75 -4.97
CA ALA A 125 10.61 -3.67 -4.00
C ALA A 125 9.96 -4.11 -2.67
N PHE A 126 8.90 -4.93 -2.71
CA PHE A 126 8.18 -5.36 -1.50
C PHE A 126 8.93 -6.43 -0.70
N ASN A 127 9.68 -7.32 -1.38
CA ASN A 127 10.42 -8.39 -0.73
C ASN A 127 11.72 -7.88 -0.08
N THR A 128 12.18 -6.70 -0.47
CA THR A 128 13.44 -6.09 0.00
C THR A 128 13.24 -5.00 1.06
N ILE A 129 12.00 -4.79 1.53
CA ILE A 129 11.72 -3.84 2.62
C ILE A 129 12.35 -4.35 3.92
N PHE A 130 13.19 -3.54 4.55
CA PHE A 130 13.71 -3.81 5.89
C PHE A 130 12.69 -3.43 6.97
N PRO A 131 12.14 -4.38 7.74
CA PRO A 131 11.05 -4.09 8.69
C PRO A 131 11.44 -3.05 9.74
N HIS A 132 12.67 -3.10 10.27
CA HIS A 132 13.15 -2.15 11.27
C HIS A 132 13.19 -0.69 10.76
N ARG A 133 13.53 -0.48 9.47
CA ARG A 133 13.52 0.86 8.86
C ARG A 133 12.10 1.36 8.65
N LEU A 134 11.19 0.47 8.27
CA LEU A 134 9.78 0.82 8.13
C LEU A 134 9.17 1.21 9.47
N VAL A 135 9.43 0.43 10.53
CA VAL A 135 8.96 0.74 11.88
C VAL A 135 9.48 2.09 12.36
N SER A 136 10.78 2.39 12.18
CA SER A 136 11.34 3.70 12.53
C SER A 136 10.60 4.85 11.84
N LYS A 137 10.35 4.73 10.53
CA LYS A 137 9.62 5.74 9.77
C LYS A 137 8.17 5.90 10.21
N LEU A 138 7.52 4.82 10.64
CA LEU A 138 6.15 4.87 11.16
C LEU A 138 6.11 5.54 12.54
N LEU A 139 7.10 5.31 13.40
CA LEU A 139 7.21 6.00 14.68
C LEU A 139 7.45 7.51 14.52
N ASP A 140 8.18 7.92 13.47
CA ASP A 140 8.39 9.34 13.16
C ASP A 140 7.09 10.06 12.73
N LEU A 141 6.06 9.32 12.29
CA LEU A 141 4.78 9.88 11.88
C LEU A 141 3.82 10.14 13.05
N GLY A 142 4.10 9.62 14.24
CA GLY A 142 3.25 9.71 15.44
C GLY A 142 2.49 8.43 15.73
#